data_AF-A0A2K0U0H0-F1
#
_entry.id   AF-A0A2K0U0H0-F1
#
_cell.length_a   1.000
_cell.length_b   1.000
_cell.length_c   1.000
_cell.angle_alpha   90.00
_cell.angle_beta   90.00
_cell.angle_gamma   90.00
#
_symmetry.space_group_name_H-M   'P 1'
#
loop_
_entity.id
_entity.type
_entity.pdbx_description
1 polymer ?
#
loop_
_entity_poly.entity_id
_entity_poly.type
_entity_poly.pdbx_seq_one_letter_code
_entity_poly.pdbx_strand_id
1 'polypeptide(L)'
;MPMEGENSQEDIEESDNDEGNRVQSPTTDKFQQMLDESQTIEFLITKDGIRRKSKSSKAFATKYADIIEVDQNQSTEGCVLHRIAKARIDDVGEKYASLIEWCTTQKMLQSVNRTSNYTPLHTALSEGNHSFVDKMIQIAKGKKSRKLGAGMISATAHSGRNSLHLAIEYSSKYTIELISLYQEYLNEPNSTDAKAFRQRVQDNHHTPLHLIMDPNQTYVQQYDQDMRLNVVKALIEADPGSLECRTMTQKLTPYQYRLYILEKEIRETIIAKGQNSTLKSRKNEREIALQLRKKVDDDDIASYIRMFCISRLPRDKALKALYPPGQERNIDFDLPGLQDQSISVEYLDNLATHLQFESVLKYVALPKLVVNSHREDSKDKKTKGRGLRELTRIFDWLRQNHVNKVIKVIVVDDGDISHSDSAIRDAVSGLDIQYWDWKKTDICSDVILEAAPDVKEVALYSSGNNAVLLGWSSPDGFLKFQKVLNSNHSQSSI
;
A
#
# COMPACT_ATOMS: atom_id res chain seq x y z
N MET A 1 -10.69 74.33 -17.65
CA MET A 1 -11.12 75.31 -16.63
C MET A 1 -12.48 75.86 -17.07
N PRO A 2 -13.48 76.02 -16.18
CA PRO A 2 -13.74 75.27 -14.93
C PRO A 2 -15.25 74.96 -14.66
N MET A 3 -15.51 74.30 -13.51
CA MET A 3 -16.72 74.19 -12.64
C MET A 3 -17.98 73.47 -13.17
N GLU A 4 -18.50 72.37 -12.60
CA GLU A 4 -18.95 71.99 -11.23
C GLU A 4 -20.44 72.23 -10.93
N GLY A 5 -21.06 71.22 -10.28
CA GLY A 5 -22.32 71.26 -9.51
C GLY A 5 -23.64 71.20 -10.31
N GLU A 6 -24.74 70.55 -9.92
CA GLU A 6 -25.18 69.93 -8.65
C GLU A 6 -26.36 68.94 -8.94
N ASN A 7 -26.62 68.10 -7.94
CA ASN A 7 -27.69 67.10 -7.76
C ASN A 7 -29.13 67.66 -7.70
N SER A 8 -30.09 66.82 -8.10
CA SER A 8 -31.49 66.78 -7.61
C SER A 8 -32.09 65.44 -8.07
N GLN A 9 -32.21 64.39 -7.24
CA GLN A 9 -33.33 64.09 -6.32
C GLN A 9 -34.71 64.33 -6.94
N GLU A 10 -35.40 63.26 -7.34
CA GLU A 10 -36.85 63.23 -7.46
C GLU A 10 -37.45 62.05 -6.67
N ASP A 11 -38.60 62.36 -6.10
CA ASP A 11 -39.25 61.77 -4.95
C ASP A 11 -39.96 60.44 -5.18
N ILE A 12 -40.18 59.79 -4.04
CA ILE A 12 -40.95 58.58 -3.77
C ILE A 12 -42.43 58.95 -3.68
N GLU A 13 -43.31 58.23 -4.40
CA GLU A 13 -44.71 58.11 -4.04
C GLU A 13 -44.99 56.69 -3.53
N GLU A 14 -45.27 56.62 -2.22
CA GLU A 14 -45.92 55.49 -1.56
C GLU A 14 -47.40 55.43 -1.95
N SER A 15 -47.90 54.23 -2.28
CA SER A 15 -49.23 53.83 -1.82
C SER A 15 -49.23 52.33 -1.53
N ASP A 16 -49.24 52.04 -0.23
CA ASP A 16 -49.40 50.73 0.38
C ASP A 16 -50.89 50.37 0.53
N ASN A 17 -51.10 49.05 0.63
CA ASN A 17 -52.20 48.28 1.21
C ASN A 17 -53.14 47.57 0.22
N ASP A 18 -53.55 46.32 0.42
CA ASP A 18 -53.09 45.19 1.24
C ASP A 18 -54.00 43.99 0.83
N GLU A 19 -53.60 42.79 1.23
CA GLU A 19 -54.41 41.60 1.47
C GLU A 19 -54.89 40.74 0.27
N GLY A 20 -54.05 39.74 -0.01
CA GLY A 20 -54.40 38.54 -0.74
C GLY A 20 -53.50 37.38 -0.37
N ASN A 21 -53.46 37.05 0.93
CA ASN A 21 -52.74 35.95 1.55
C ASN A 21 -52.95 34.61 0.78
N ARG A 22 -52.04 34.29 -0.14
CA ARG A 22 -51.98 32.98 -0.79
C ARG A 22 -50.76 32.25 -0.26
N VAL A 23 -50.98 31.57 0.87
CA VAL A 23 -50.08 30.56 1.43
C VAL A 23 -49.67 29.62 0.29
N GLN A 24 -48.45 29.80 -0.23
CA GLN A 24 -47.84 28.84 -1.14
C GLN A 24 -47.43 27.64 -0.29
N SER A 25 -48.21 26.57 -0.38
CA SER A 25 -47.85 25.26 0.14
C SER A 25 -46.48 24.83 -0.45
N PRO A 26 -45.54 24.30 0.36
CA PRO A 26 -44.26 23.85 -0.14
C PRO A 26 -44.49 22.64 -1.04
N THR A 27 -44.11 22.74 -2.31
CA THR A 27 -44.17 21.63 -3.27
C THR A 27 -43.10 20.63 -2.85
N THR A 28 -43.48 19.61 -2.09
CA THR A 28 -42.56 18.51 -1.72
C THR A 28 -42.07 17.85 -3.00
N ASP A 29 -40.75 17.82 -3.21
CA ASP A 29 -40.12 17.10 -4.31
C ASP A 29 -40.65 15.66 -4.35
N LYS A 30 -41.15 15.23 -5.52
CA LYS A 30 -41.76 13.90 -5.71
C LYS A 30 -40.81 12.77 -5.31
N PHE A 31 -39.49 13.01 -5.41
CA PHE A 31 -38.46 12.10 -4.89
C PHE A 31 -38.45 12.02 -3.37
N GLN A 32 -38.56 13.16 -2.67
CA GLN A 32 -38.67 13.17 -1.21
C GLN A 32 -39.95 12.47 -0.72
N GLN A 33 -41.07 12.68 -1.42
CA GLN A 33 -42.32 11.97 -1.13
C GLN A 33 -42.17 10.44 -1.30
N MET A 34 -41.45 9.99 -2.34
CA MET A 34 -41.13 8.58 -2.53
C MET A 34 -40.28 8.03 -1.37
N LEU A 35 -39.28 8.78 -0.94
CA LEU A 35 -38.43 8.39 0.19
C LEU A 35 -39.25 8.25 1.48
N ASP A 36 -40.07 9.24 1.81
CA ASP A 36 -40.88 9.24 3.03
C ASP A 36 -41.86 8.05 3.06
N GLU A 37 -42.54 7.77 1.94
CA GLU A 37 -43.45 6.62 1.84
C GLU A 37 -42.71 5.28 1.96
N SER A 38 -41.47 5.20 1.45
CA SER A 38 -40.67 3.97 1.49
C SER A 38 -40.33 3.52 2.91
N GLN A 39 -40.23 4.43 3.88
CA GLN A 39 -39.90 4.09 5.26
C GLN A 39 -40.96 3.22 5.94
N THR A 40 -42.20 3.33 5.50
CA THR A 40 -43.35 2.60 6.07
C THR A 40 -43.60 1.25 5.40
N ILE A 41 -42.81 0.89 4.37
CA ILE A 41 -43.06 -0.28 3.53
C ILE A 41 -42.04 -1.38 3.81
N GLU A 42 -42.54 -2.56 4.15
CA GLU A 42 -41.73 -3.78 4.11
C GLU A 42 -41.55 -4.25 2.66
N PHE A 43 -40.39 -3.97 2.07
CA PHE A 43 -40.09 -4.33 0.68
C PHE A 43 -39.79 -5.82 0.49
N LEU A 44 -39.20 -6.46 1.50
CA LEU A 44 -38.76 -7.85 1.47
C LEU A 44 -39.42 -8.63 2.59
N ILE A 45 -40.18 -9.67 2.26
CA ILE A 45 -40.78 -10.62 3.21
C ILE A 45 -39.97 -11.90 3.17
N THR A 46 -39.58 -12.42 4.32
CA THR A 46 -38.93 -13.74 4.42
C THR A 46 -40.00 -14.79 4.64
N LYS A 47 -40.14 -15.72 3.69
CA LYS A 47 -41.02 -16.89 3.84
C LYS A 47 -40.21 -18.15 3.52
N ASP A 48 -40.19 -19.11 4.44
CA ASP A 48 -39.46 -20.38 4.28
C ASP A 48 -37.94 -20.21 4.02
N GLY A 49 -37.33 -19.20 4.66
CA GLY A 49 -35.90 -18.88 4.45
C GLY A 49 -35.58 -18.20 3.10
N ILE A 50 -36.59 -17.91 2.28
CA ILE A 50 -36.46 -17.25 0.98
C ILE A 50 -37.04 -15.83 1.07
N ARG A 51 -36.20 -14.82 0.80
CA ARG A 51 -36.63 -13.41 0.70
C ARG A 51 -37.41 -13.19 -0.60
N ARG A 52 -38.63 -12.67 -0.52
CA ARG A 52 -39.52 -12.37 -1.65
C ARG A 52 -40.01 -10.92 -1.57
N LYS A 53 -40.28 -10.31 -2.73
CA LYS A 53 -40.90 -8.97 -2.83
C LYS A 53 -42.32 -8.98 -2.27
N SER A 54 -42.67 -8.03 -1.41
CA SER A 54 -44.01 -7.93 -0.81
C SER A 54 -45.08 -7.46 -1.81
N LYS A 55 -46.37 -7.67 -1.51
CA LYS A 55 -47.46 -7.09 -2.32
C LYS A 55 -47.40 -5.55 -2.32
N SER A 56 -47.10 -4.95 -1.17
CA SER A 56 -46.91 -3.51 -1.01
C SER A 56 -45.74 -2.98 -1.86
N SER A 57 -44.66 -3.75 -2.01
CA SER A 57 -43.54 -3.37 -2.88
C SER A 57 -43.89 -3.31 -4.36
N LYS A 58 -44.85 -4.14 -4.83
CA LYS A 58 -45.33 -4.10 -6.21
C LYS A 58 -46.18 -2.85 -6.46
N ALA A 59 -47.08 -2.54 -5.54
CA ALA A 59 -47.89 -1.31 -5.63
C ALA A 59 -47.02 -0.05 -5.59
N PHE A 60 -46.00 -0.04 -4.73
CA PHE A 60 -45.01 1.03 -4.67
C PHE A 60 -44.21 1.17 -5.97
N ALA A 61 -43.72 0.04 -6.52
CA ALA A 61 -42.99 0.04 -7.79
C ALA A 61 -43.83 0.62 -8.95
N THR A 62 -45.13 0.30 -9.01
CA THR A 62 -46.04 0.86 -10.01
C THR A 62 -46.30 2.35 -9.80
N LYS A 63 -46.45 2.79 -8.53
CA LYS A 63 -46.71 4.20 -8.18
C LYS A 63 -45.53 5.12 -8.53
N TYR A 64 -44.31 4.62 -8.36
CA TYR A 64 -43.07 5.37 -8.58
C TYR A 64 -42.24 4.82 -9.74
N ALA A 65 -42.88 4.17 -10.72
CA ALA A 65 -42.21 3.57 -11.87
C ALA A 65 -41.39 4.61 -12.64
N ASP A 66 -41.88 5.84 -12.74
CA ASP A 66 -41.21 6.97 -13.38
C ASP A 66 -39.91 7.41 -12.67
N ILE A 67 -39.74 7.08 -11.38
CA ILE A 67 -38.55 7.39 -10.57
C ILE A 67 -37.62 6.17 -10.44
N ILE A 68 -38.20 4.97 -10.37
CA ILE A 68 -37.48 3.71 -10.16
C ILE A 68 -36.97 3.12 -11.47
N GLU A 69 -37.80 3.13 -12.52
CA GLU A 69 -37.52 2.54 -13.82
C GLU A 69 -36.90 3.51 -14.83
N VAL A 70 -36.58 4.74 -14.39
CA VAL A 70 -35.96 5.79 -15.21
C VAL A 70 -35.02 5.17 -16.24
N ASP A 71 -35.40 5.29 -17.51
CA ASP A 71 -34.69 4.71 -18.64
C ASP A 71 -33.23 5.13 -18.54
N GLN A 72 -32.35 4.15 -18.34
CA GLN A 72 -30.92 4.34 -18.08
C GLN A 72 -30.24 5.17 -19.19
N ASN A 73 -30.91 5.30 -20.34
CA ASN A 73 -30.45 6.03 -21.52
C ASN A 73 -30.91 7.50 -21.60
N GLN A 74 -31.94 7.92 -20.85
CA GLN A 74 -32.58 9.23 -21.02
C GLN A 74 -32.41 10.20 -19.85
N SER A 75 -32.14 9.72 -18.63
CA SER A 75 -32.00 10.61 -17.46
C SER A 75 -30.58 11.09 -17.21
N THR A 76 -30.45 12.38 -16.93
CA THR A 76 -29.22 13.05 -16.49
C THR A 76 -28.86 12.77 -15.02
N GLU A 77 -29.81 12.25 -14.23
CA GLU A 77 -29.65 12.04 -12.78
C GLU A 77 -29.34 10.57 -12.42
N GLY A 78 -29.34 9.68 -13.41
CA GLY A 78 -29.12 8.24 -13.22
C GLY A 78 -30.33 7.52 -12.59
N CYS A 79 -30.11 6.28 -12.16
CA CYS A 79 -31.14 5.47 -11.50
C CYS A 79 -31.41 5.94 -10.05
N VAL A 80 -32.46 5.41 -9.41
CA VAL A 80 -32.83 5.75 -8.02
C VAL A 80 -31.66 5.63 -7.04
N LEU A 81 -30.74 4.67 -7.22
CA LEU A 81 -29.56 4.52 -6.36
C LEU A 81 -28.56 5.67 -6.52
N HIS A 82 -28.44 6.29 -7.69
CA HIS A 82 -27.60 7.48 -7.88
C HIS A 82 -28.17 8.68 -7.13
N ARG A 83 -29.50 8.85 -7.20
CA ARG A 83 -30.20 9.92 -6.46
C ARG A 83 -30.05 9.75 -4.96
N ILE A 84 -30.21 8.52 -4.45
CA ILE A 84 -29.98 8.20 -3.04
C ILE A 84 -28.51 8.41 -2.64
N ALA A 85 -27.56 7.99 -3.47
CA ALA A 85 -26.14 8.19 -3.23
C ALA A 85 -25.75 9.67 -3.19
N LYS A 86 -26.36 10.50 -4.06
CA LYS A 86 -26.15 11.95 -4.12
C LYS A 86 -26.88 12.72 -3.00
N ALA A 87 -27.98 12.18 -2.48
CA ALA A 87 -28.74 12.81 -1.42
C ALA A 87 -27.90 12.90 -0.15
N ARG A 88 -27.58 14.12 0.28
CA ARG A 88 -26.92 14.41 1.56
C ARG A 88 -27.94 14.37 2.71
N ILE A 89 -28.65 13.25 2.83
CA ILE A 89 -29.57 13.00 3.92
C ILE A 89 -28.79 12.21 4.98
N ASP A 90 -28.89 12.63 6.24
CA ASP A 90 -28.25 11.92 7.35
C ASP A 90 -28.87 10.52 7.50
N ASP A 91 -28.03 9.52 7.69
CA ASP A 91 -28.39 8.12 7.94
C ASP A 91 -29.21 7.44 6.83
N VAL A 92 -29.01 7.84 5.57
CA VAL A 92 -29.68 7.23 4.40
C VAL A 92 -29.59 5.70 4.37
N GLY A 93 -28.42 5.16 4.69
CA GLY A 93 -28.19 3.73 4.72
C GLY A 93 -29.01 2.99 5.76
N GLU A 94 -29.39 3.65 6.86
CA GLU A 94 -30.24 3.10 7.91
C GLU A 94 -31.72 3.37 7.63
N LYS A 95 -32.09 4.64 7.41
CA LYS A 95 -33.48 5.07 7.17
C LYS A 95 -34.11 4.41 5.96
N TYR A 96 -33.32 4.19 4.90
CA TYR A 96 -33.80 3.60 3.65
C TYR A 96 -33.22 2.21 3.38
N ALA A 97 -32.74 1.53 4.42
CA ALA A 97 -32.08 0.22 4.30
C ALA A 97 -32.87 -0.80 3.47
N SER A 98 -34.18 -0.93 3.75
CA SER A 98 -35.07 -1.88 3.07
C SER A 98 -35.29 -1.55 1.60
N LEU A 99 -35.40 -0.24 1.27
CA LEU A 99 -35.52 0.24 -0.09
C LEU A 99 -34.22 0.01 -0.87
N ILE A 100 -33.08 0.35 -0.27
CA ILE A 100 -31.75 0.16 -0.84
C ILE A 100 -31.54 -1.32 -1.15
N GLU A 101 -31.77 -2.22 -0.19
CA GLU A 101 -31.60 -3.66 -0.41
C GLU A 101 -32.51 -4.18 -1.53
N TRP A 102 -33.76 -3.72 -1.59
CA TRP A 102 -34.71 -4.10 -2.63
C TRP A 102 -34.33 -3.59 -4.04
N CYS A 103 -33.75 -2.38 -4.12
CA CYS A 103 -33.27 -1.77 -5.36
C CYS A 103 -31.91 -2.33 -5.82
N THR A 104 -31.15 -2.96 -4.93
CA THR A 104 -29.78 -3.44 -5.16
C THR A 104 -29.75 -4.68 -6.05
N THR A 105 -29.91 -4.47 -7.36
CA THR A 105 -29.75 -5.48 -8.40
C THR A 105 -28.43 -5.28 -9.15
N GLN A 106 -27.86 -6.35 -9.73
CA GLN A 106 -26.62 -6.25 -10.55
C GLN A 106 -26.71 -5.14 -11.61
N LYS A 107 -27.86 -5.06 -12.31
CA LYS A 107 -28.10 -4.06 -13.35
C LYS A 107 -28.08 -2.63 -12.82
N MET A 108 -28.61 -2.39 -11.62
CA MET A 108 -28.67 -1.04 -11.04
C MET A 108 -27.33 -0.60 -10.45
N LEU A 109 -26.59 -1.51 -9.81
CA LEU A 109 -25.27 -1.19 -9.25
C LEU A 109 -24.20 -0.92 -10.32
N GLN A 110 -24.32 -1.56 -11.48
CA GLN A 110 -23.42 -1.33 -12.62
C GLN A 110 -23.94 -0.28 -13.59
N SER A 111 -25.14 0.26 -13.35
CA SER A 111 -25.65 1.36 -14.17
C SER A 111 -24.77 2.58 -13.96
N VAL A 112 -24.47 3.28 -15.05
CA VAL A 112 -23.69 4.52 -15.03
C VAL A 112 -24.61 5.71 -15.29
N ASN A 113 -24.42 6.80 -14.56
CA ASN A 113 -25.11 8.06 -14.81
C ASN A 113 -24.59 8.70 -16.11
N ARG A 114 -25.46 9.16 -17.00
CA ARG A 114 -25.06 9.81 -18.26
C ARG A 114 -24.21 11.08 -18.10
N THR A 115 -24.37 11.83 -17.02
CA THR A 115 -23.65 13.10 -16.81
C THR A 115 -22.26 12.90 -16.22
N SER A 116 -22.14 12.09 -15.17
CA SER A 116 -20.87 11.84 -14.48
C SER A 116 -20.16 10.56 -14.91
N ASN A 117 -20.85 9.68 -15.64
CA ASN A 117 -20.46 8.29 -15.93
C ASN A 117 -20.03 7.49 -14.70
N TYR A 118 -20.61 7.84 -13.54
CA TYR A 118 -20.37 7.18 -12.26
C TYR A 118 -21.44 6.13 -12.01
N THR A 119 -21.06 5.04 -11.34
CA THR A 119 -22.01 4.11 -10.72
C THR A 119 -22.55 4.71 -9.42
N PRO A 120 -23.59 4.13 -8.79
CA PRO A 120 -24.07 4.62 -7.52
C PRO A 120 -22.99 4.65 -6.43
N LEU A 121 -22.08 3.66 -6.42
CA LEU A 121 -20.96 3.66 -5.47
C LEU A 121 -19.94 4.76 -5.78
N HIS A 122 -19.63 4.99 -7.07
CA HIS A 122 -18.76 6.09 -7.46
C HIS A 122 -19.32 7.44 -7.01
N THR A 123 -20.63 7.68 -7.21
CA THR A 123 -21.32 8.89 -6.74
C THR A 123 -21.28 9.02 -5.22
N ALA A 124 -21.53 7.93 -4.48
CA ALA A 124 -21.50 7.96 -3.02
C ALA A 124 -20.09 8.28 -2.49
N LEU A 125 -19.04 7.72 -3.10
CA LEU A 125 -17.66 8.00 -2.73
C LEU A 125 -17.26 9.44 -3.04
N SER A 126 -17.65 9.98 -4.20
CA SER A 126 -17.32 11.36 -4.57
C SER A 126 -18.07 12.41 -3.74
N GLU A 127 -19.29 12.11 -3.32
CA GLU A 127 -20.12 13.00 -2.50
C GLU A 127 -19.88 12.84 -0.98
N GLY A 128 -19.07 11.85 -0.57
CA GLY A 128 -18.81 11.56 0.84
C GLY A 128 -20.01 10.98 1.59
N ASN A 129 -20.93 10.29 0.90
CA ASN A 129 -22.11 9.69 1.53
C ASN A 129 -21.75 8.38 2.24
N HIS A 130 -21.20 8.51 3.45
CA HIS A 130 -20.68 7.40 4.24
C HIS A 130 -21.75 6.36 4.60
N SER A 131 -22.96 6.80 4.98
CA SER A 131 -24.05 5.92 5.35
C SER A 131 -24.48 5.00 4.19
N PHE A 132 -24.53 5.53 2.96
CA PHE A 132 -24.81 4.72 1.78
C PHE A 132 -23.69 3.73 1.46
N VAL A 133 -22.42 4.15 1.55
CA VAL A 133 -21.25 3.27 1.32
C VAL A 133 -21.24 2.12 2.33
N ASP A 134 -21.46 2.40 3.62
CA ASP A 134 -21.56 1.38 4.66
C ASP A 134 -22.63 0.33 4.32
N LYS A 135 -23.80 0.79 3.88
CA LYS A 135 -24.89 -0.13 3.52
C LYS A 135 -24.53 -1.00 2.31
N MET A 136 -23.89 -0.42 1.29
CA MET A 136 -23.42 -1.17 0.12
C MET A 136 -22.41 -2.24 0.51
N ILE A 137 -21.48 -1.92 1.41
CA ILE A 137 -20.49 -2.88 1.92
C ILE A 137 -21.16 -4.01 2.71
N GLN A 138 -22.11 -3.68 3.60
CA GLN A 138 -22.88 -4.69 4.34
C GLN A 138 -23.63 -5.65 3.40
N ILE A 139 -24.26 -5.13 2.34
CA ILE A 139 -24.93 -5.97 1.34
C ILE A 139 -23.92 -6.87 0.62
N ALA A 140 -22.75 -6.32 0.27
CA ALA A 140 -21.70 -7.06 -0.43
C ALA A 140 -21.03 -8.16 0.42
N LYS A 141 -20.94 -7.99 1.75
CA LYS A 141 -20.45 -9.01 2.69
C LYS A 141 -21.35 -10.24 2.77
N GLY A 142 -22.62 -10.14 2.35
CA GLY A 142 -23.52 -11.29 2.30
C GLY A 142 -23.00 -12.40 1.36
N LYS A 143 -22.98 -13.65 1.83
CA LYS A 143 -22.44 -14.80 1.04
C LYS A 143 -23.01 -14.94 -0.38
N LYS A 144 -24.29 -14.60 -0.58
CA LYS A 144 -24.97 -14.65 -1.90
C LYS A 144 -24.66 -13.44 -2.79
N SER A 145 -24.00 -12.42 -2.25
CA SER A 145 -23.80 -11.09 -2.84
C SER A 145 -22.34 -10.72 -3.06
N ARG A 146 -21.38 -11.63 -2.80
CA ARG A 146 -19.94 -11.34 -3.01
C ARG A 146 -19.59 -10.99 -4.45
N LYS A 147 -20.11 -11.76 -5.42
CA LYS A 147 -19.95 -11.46 -6.86
C LYS A 147 -20.55 -10.09 -7.23
N LEU A 148 -21.65 -9.71 -6.57
CA LEU A 148 -22.27 -8.39 -6.74
C LEU A 148 -21.35 -7.29 -6.20
N GLY A 149 -20.80 -7.48 -5.01
CA GLY A 149 -19.81 -6.58 -4.41
C GLY A 149 -18.56 -6.41 -5.27
N ALA A 150 -17.99 -7.51 -5.75
CA ALA A 150 -16.85 -7.48 -6.65
C ALA A 150 -17.15 -6.76 -7.96
N GLY A 151 -18.32 -7.03 -8.56
CA GLY A 151 -18.78 -6.32 -9.75
C GLY A 151 -18.91 -4.81 -9.52
N MET A 152 -19.45 -4.40 -8.37
CA MET A 152 -19.57 -2.99 -7.98
C MET A 152 -18.19 -2.31 -7.81
N ILE A 153 -17.23 -2.97 -7.16
CA ILE A 153 -15.88 -2.42 -6.93
C ILE A 153 -15.09 -2.33 -8.25
N SER A 154 -15.21 -3.34 -9.11
CA SER A 154 -14.49 -3.42 -10.38
C SER A 154 -15.08 -2.59 -11.52
N ALA A 155 -16.32 -2.12 -11.37
CA ALA A 155 -16.98 -1.31 -12.40
C ALA A 155 -16.19 -0.03 -12.66
N THR A 156 -16.03 0.34 -13.93
CA THR A 156 -15.24 1.49 -14.35
C THR A 156 -16.11 2.62 -14.87
N ALA A 157 -15.81 3.85 -14.46
CA ALA A 157 -16.31 5.07 -15.07
C ALA A 157 -15.69 5.29 -16.47
N HIS A 158 -16.08 6.38 -17.16
CA HIS A 158 -15.59 6.65 -18.52
C HIS A 158 -14.08 6.83 -18.54
N SER A 159 -13.54 7.47 -17.51
CA SER A 159 -12.10 7.68 -17.30
C SER A 159 -11.32 6.40 -17.02
N GLY A 160 -11.96 5.23 -16.96
CA GLY A 160 -11.34 3.98 -16.53
C GLY A 160 -11.15 3.86 -15.01
N ARG A 161 -11.59 4.87 -14.23
CA ARG A 161 -11.55 4.84 -12.76
C ARG A 161 -12.59 3.88 -12.21
N ASN A 162 -12.16 3.02 -11.31
CA ASN A 162 -13.06 2.15 -10.54
C ASN A 162 -13.25 2.69 -9.11
N SER A 163 -14.00 1.96 -8.29
CA SER A 163 -14.31 2.41 -6.93
C SER A 163 -13.08 2.53 -6.02
N LEU A 164 -12.02 1.75 -6.25
CA LEU A 164 -10.76 1.87 -5.50
C LEU A 164 -10.01 3.17 -5.84
N HIS A 165 -10.03 3.59 -7.12
CA HIS A 165 -9.45 4.88 -7.51
C HIS A 165 -10.15 6.03 -6.78
N LEU A 166 -11.49 6.04 -6.79
CA LEU A 166 -12.25 7.11 -6.16
C LEU A 166 -12.12 7.08 -4.63
N ALA A 167 -12.12 5.90 -4.01
CA ALA A 167 -11.90 5.78 -2.57
C ALA A 167 -10.55 6.36 -2.13
N ILE A 168 -9.50 6.15 -2.94
CA ILE A 168 -8.18 6.76 -2.72
C ILE A 168 -8.19 8.26 -3.01
N GLU A 169 -8.75 8.68 -4.14
CA GLU A 169 -8.78 10.08 -4.57
C GLU A 169 -9.50 11.00 -3.57
N TYR A 170 -10.57 10.50 -2.97
CA TYR A 170 -11.40 11.20 -1.97
C TYR A 170 -11.08 10.80 -0.52
N SER A 171 -9.96 10.13 -0.27
CA SER A 171 -9.52 9.75 1.08
C SER A 171 -10.59 9.07 1.94
N SER A 172 -11.34 8.16 1.33
CA SER A 172 -12.46 7.47 1.98
C SER A 172 -11.97 6.55 3.10
N LYS A 173 -12.57 6.66 4.28
CA LYS A 173 -12.33 5.75 5.42
C LYS A 173 -12.62 4.28 5.10
N TYR A 174 -13.41 4.02 4.05
CA TYR A 174 -13.77 2.67 3.60
C TYR A 174 -12.76 2.04 2.64
N THR A 175 -11.66 2.73 2.31
CA THR A 175 -10.69 2.24 1.30
C THR A 175 -10.15 0.86 1.65
N ILE A 176 -9.69 0.65 2.88
CA ILE A 176 -9.17 -0.66 3.33
C ILE A 176 -10.26 -1.72 3.31
N GLU A 177 -11.47 -1.38 3.75
CA GLU A 177 -12.59 -2.32 3.77
C GLU A 177 -13.03 -2.75 2.36
N LEU A 178 -13.02 -1.84 1.39
CA LEU A 178 -13.26 -2.15 -0.01
C LEU A 178 -12.17 -3.06 -0.60
N ILE A 179 -10.90 -2.85 -0.23
CA ILE A 179 -9.78 -3.72 -0.62
C ILE A 179 -9.99 -5.12 -0.06
N SER A 180 -10.24 -5.24 1.25
CA SER A 180 -10.48 -6.52 1.93
C SER A 180 -11.67 -7.27 1.34
N LEU A 181 -12.77 -6.57 1.07
CA LEU A 181 -13.98 -7.15 0.46
C LEU A 181 -13.69 -7.73 -0.94
N TYR A 182 -12.89 -7.03 -1.74
CA TYR A 182 -12.50 -7.53 -3.07
C TYR A 182 -11.50 -8.68 -2.98
N GLN A 183 -10.55 -8.63 -2.04
CA GLN A 183 -9.60 -9.71 -1.78
C GLN A 183 -10.29 -11.00 -1.33
N GLU A 184 -11.28 -10.92 -0.44
CA GLU A 184 -12.09 -12.07 -0.03
C GLU A 184 -12.78 -12.74 -1.23
N TYR A 185 -13.22 -11.97 -2.21
CA TYR A 185 -13.80 -12.49 -3.45
C TYR A 185 -12.76 -13.14 -4.36
N LEU A 186 -11.54 -12.61 -4.45
CA LEU A 186 -10.46 -13.21 -5.25
C LEU A 186 -9.98 -14.56 -4.68
N ASN A 187 -10.07 -14.74 -3.37
CA ASN A 187 -9.72 -16.01 -2.72
C ASN A 187 -10.75 -17.14 -3.00
N GLU A 188 -11.88 -16.84 -3.65
CA GLU A 188 -12.84 -17.88 -4.05
C GLU A 188 -12.30 -18.68 -5.26
N PRO A 189 -12.45 -20.02 -5.27
CA PRO A 189 -11.78 -20.92 -6.23
C PRO A 189 -12.14 -20.70 -7.71
N ASN A 190 -13.15 -19.88 -8.02
CA ASN A 190 -13.60 -19.56 -9.37
C ASN A 190 -13.34 -18.10 -9.77
N SER A 191 -12.62 -17.33 -8.93
CA SER A 191 -12.36 -15.91 -9.14
C SER A 191 -10.91 -15.71 -9.59
N THR A 192 -10.70 -15.38 -10.86
CA THR A 192 -9.35 -15.22 -11.43
C THR A 192 -9.00 -13.77 -11.76
N ASP A 193 -9.91 -12.83 -11.48
CA ASP A 193 -9.89 -11.54 -12.14
C ASP A 193 -9.57 -10.41 -11.16
N ALA A 194 -8.28 -10.17 -10.92
CA ALA A 194 -7.75 -9.04 -10.14
C ALA A 194 -7.90 -7.68 -10.87
N LYS A 195 -8.92 -7.55 -11.72
CA LYS A 195 -9.17 -6.39 -12.58
C LYS A 195 -9.19 -5.09 -11.80
N ALA A 196 -9.82 -5.05 -10.61
CA ALA A 196 -9.92 -3.80 -9.87
C ALA A 196 -8.55 -3.25 -9.42
N PHE A 197 -7.63 -4.11 -8.97
CA PHE A 197 -6.30 -3.69 -8.49
C PHE A 197 -5.36 -3.25 -9.61
N ARG A 198 -5.52 -3.84 -10.81
CA ARG A 198 -4.67 -3.57 -11.98
C ARG A 198 -5.33 -2.67 -13.02
N GLN A 199 -6.56 -2.20 -12.77
CA GLN A 199 -7.29 -1.31 -13.66
C GLN A 199 -6.50 -0.03 -13.87
N ARG A 200 -6.35 0.37 -15.13
CA ARG A 200 -5.62 1.56 -15.53
C ARG A 200 -6.61 2.65 -15.94
N VAL A 201 -6.42 3.86 -15.43
CA VAL A 201 -7.15 5.04 -15.90
C VAL A 201 -6.72 5.41 -17.32
N GLN A 202 -7.62 5.98 -18.12
CA GLN A 202 -7.39 6.19 -19.54
C GLN A 202 -6.30 7.24 -19.85
N ASP A 203 -6.22 8.29 -19.03
CA ASP A 203 -5.33 9.44 -19.23
C ASP A 203 -3.85 9.06 -19.05
N ASN A 204 -3.49 8.48 -17.91
CA ASN A 204 -2.09 8.24 -17.53
C ASN A 204 -1.78 6.77 -17.22
N HIS A 205 -2.78 5.88 -17.31
CA HIS A 205 -2.68 4.48 -16.94
C HIS A 205 -2.24 4.24 -15.49
N HIS A 206 -2.56 5.19 -14.60
CA HIS A 206 -2.41 4.97 -13.16
C HIS A 206 -3.35 3.86 -12.72
N THR A 207 -2.80 2.93 -11.92
CA THR A 207 -3.60 1.98 -11.14
C THR A 207 -3.93 2.61 -9.78
N PRO A 208 -4.80 1.99 -8.95
CA PRO A 208 -5.01 2.46 -7.58
C PRO A 208 -3.68 2.58 -6.80
N LEU A 209 -2.75 1.65 -7.04
CA LEU A 209 -1.43 1.68 -6.43
C LEU A 209 -0.53 2.79 -6.97
N HIS A 210 -0.69 3.28 -8.20
CA HIS A 210 0.05 4.47 -8.65
C HIS A 210 -0.53 5.75 -8.04
N LEU A 211 -1.86 5.83 -7.94
CA LEU A 211 -2.57 7.01 -7.45
C LEU A 211 -2.18 7.35 -6.00
N ILE A 212 -2.07 6.33 -5.14
CA ILE A 212 -1.71 6.51 -3.72
C ILE A 212 -0.24 6.93 -3.51
N MET A 213 0.63 6.83 -4.52
CA MET A 213 2.06 7.19 -4.40
C MET A 213 2.30 8.71 -4.48
N ASP A 214 1.37 9.46 -5.07
CA ASP A 214 1.47 10.91 -5.20
C ASP A 214 0.58 11.58 -4.14
N PRO A 215 1.18 12.19 -3.09
CA PRO A 215 0.42 12.86 -2.03
C PRO A 215 -0.40 14.05 -2.55
N ASN A 216 -0.05 14.59 -3.72
CA ASN A 216 -0.65 15.81 -4.26
C ASN A 216 -1.81 15.52 -5.23
N GLN A 217 -2.13 14.24 -5.51
CA GLN A 217 -3.22 13.85 -6.41
C GLN A 217 -4.59 13.60 -5.73
N THR A 218 -4.67 13.68 -4.40
CA THR A 218 -5.93 13.49 -3.66
C THR A 218 -6.67 14.81 -3.45
N TYR A 219 -7.95 14.87 -3.83
CA TYR A 219 -8.74 16.13 -3.91
C TYR A 219 -9.16 16.69 -2.55
N VAL A 220 -9.41 15.83 -1.55
CA VAL A 220 -10.07 16.23 -0.30
C VAL A 220 -9.45 15.47 0.86
N GLN A 221 -8.86 16.21 1.81
CA GLN A 221 -8.22 15.75 3.05
C GLN A 221 -7.00 14.84 2.84
N GLN A 222 -5.84 15.37 3.23
CA GLN A 222 -4.57 14.64 3.29
C GLN A 222 -4.80 13.34 4.06
N TYR A 223 -4.64 12.19 3.38
CA TYR A 223 -4.37 10.95 4.10
C TYR A 223 -3.30 11.25 5.15
N ASP A 224 -3.59 10.90 6.40
CA ASP A 224 -2.53 10.76 7.38
C ASP A 224 -1.49 9.77 6.82
N GLN A 225 -0.21 10.01 7.13
CA GLN A 225 0.90 9.23 6.57
C GLN A 225 0.74 7.74 6.89
N ASP A 226 0.25 7.41 8.08
CA ASP A 226 0.04 6.02 8.51
C ASP A 226 -1.10 5.37 7.73
N MET A 227 -2.20 6.09 7.53
CA MET A 227 -3.33 5.59 6.75
C MET A 227 -2.94 5.34 5.29
N ARG A 228 -2.12 6.22 4.69
CA ARG A 228 -1.59 6.01 3.33
C ARG A 228 -0.75 4.74 3.27
N LEU A 229 0.16 4.55 4.21
CA LEU A 229 1.00 3.36 4.29
C LEU A 229 0.15 2.10 4.44
N ASN A 230 -0.90 2.14 5.26
CA ASN A 230 -1.82 1.01 5.45
C ASN A 230 -2.60 0.67 4.18
N VAL A 231 -3.05 1.66 3.41
CA VAL A 231 -3.67 1.42 2.09
C VAL A 231 -2.68 0.80 1.12
N VAL A 232 -1.42 1.28 1.07
CA VAL A 232 -0.37 0.69 0.23
C VAL A 232 -0.11 -0.77 0.61
N LYS A 233 0.01 -1.06 1.91
CA LYS A 233 0.17 -2.42 2.43
C LYS A 233 -0.98 -3.32 1.98
N ALA A 234 -2.22 -2.88 2.20
CA ALA A 234 -3.42 -3.63 1.83
C ALA A 234 -3.51 -3.92 0.32
N LEU A 235 -3.22 -2.93 -0.53
CA LEU A 235 -3.22 -3.11 -1.99
C LEU A 235 -2.17 -4.13 -2.46
N ILE A 236 -0.96 -4.05 -1.91
CA ILE A 236 0.15 -4.93 -2.29
C ILE A 236 -0.08 -6.36 -1.80
N GLU A 237 -0.61 -6.52 -0.58
CA GLU A 237 -0.93 -7.84 -0.04
C GLU A 237 -2.11 -8.49 -0.78
N ALA A 238 -3.09 -7.69 -1.22
CA ALA A 238 -4.23 -8.19 -1.98
C ALA A 238 -3.86 -8.59 -3.42
N ASP A 239 -2.98 -7.82 -4.08
CA ASP A 239 -2.48 -8.17 -5.41
C ASP A 239 -1.04 -7.69 -5.65
N PRO A 240 -0.03 -8.55 -5.39
CA PRO A 240 1.37 -8.22 -5.64
C PRO A 240 1.69 -7.89 -7.10
N GLY A 241 0.90 -8.41 -8.06
CA GLY A 241 1.12 -8.15 -9.48
C GLY A 241 0.84 -6.70 -9.91
N SER A 242 0.16 -5.92 -9.06
CA SER A 242 -0.01 -4.48 -9.26
C SER A 242 1.32 -3.71 -9.26
N LEU A 243 2.37 -4.23 -8.60
CA LEU A 243 3.72 -3.65 -8.57
C LEU A 243 4.44 -3.70 -9.94
N GLU A 244 3.99 -4.56 -10.85
CA GLU A 244 4.55 -4.68 -12.20
C GLU A 244 3.82 -3.80 -13.23
N CYS A 245 2.68 -3.20 -12.85
CA CYS A 245 1.93 -2.31 -13.73
C CYS A 245 2.75 -1.06 -14.03
N ARG A 246 2.62 -0.51 -15.25
CA ARG A 246 3.38 0.66 -15.67
C ARG A 246 2.46 1.80 -16.11
N THR A 247 2.83 3.03 -15.75
CA THR A 247 2.20 4.25 -16.28
C THR A 247 2.38 4.33 -17.80
N MET A 248 1.49 5.07 -18.48
CA MET A 248 1.55 5.19 -19.94
C MET A 248 2.70 6.10 -20.39
N THR A 249 2.82 7.25 -19.75
CA THR A 249 3.70 8.34 -20.17
C THR A 249 5.17 8.05 -19.89
N GLN A 250 5.47 7.62 -18.66
CA GLN A 250 6.85 7.41 -18.19
C GLN A 250 7.25 5.94 -18.15
N LYS A 251 6.28 5.02 -18.32
CA LYS A 251 6.49 3.56 -18.21
C LYS A 251 7.07 3.14 -16.86
N LEU A 252 6.75 3.86 -15.79
CA LEU A 252 7.25 3.59 -14.44
C LEU A 252 6.30 2.66 -13.70
N THR A 253 6.86 1.77 -12.88
CA THR A 253 6.11 1.00 -11.88
C THR A 253 5.68 1.87 -10.70
N PRO A 254 4.80 1.41 -9.79
CA PRO A 254 4.40 2.22 -8.63
C PRO A 254 5.59 2.65 -7.76
N TYR A 255 6.57 1.76 -7.53
CA TYR A 255 7.78 2.11 -6.80
C TYR A 255 8.61 3.17 -7.53
N GLN A 256 8.87 2.96 -8.81
CA GLN A 256 9.63 3.90 -9.64
C GLN A 256 8.91 5.25 -9.76
N TYR A 257 7.58 5.23 -9.79
CA TYR A 257 6.75 6.42 -9.79
C TYR A 257 6.85 7.16 -8.45
N ARG A 258 6.85 6.47 -7.30
CA ARG A 258 7.12 7.09 -5.99
C ARG A 258 8.49 7.78 -5.97
N LEU A 259 9.53 7.12 -6.48
CA LEU A 259 10.86 7.73 -6.59
C LEU A 259 10.86 8.97 -7.48
N TYR A 260 10.16 8.92 -8.62
CA TYR A 260 9.99 10.05 -9.52
C TYR A 260 9.31 11.24 -8.84
N ILE A 261 8.26 11.00 -8.04
CA ILE A 261 7.58 12.06 -7.26
C ILE A 261 8.53 12.65 -6.21
N LEU A 262 9.24 11.82 -5.46
CA LEU A 262 10.21 12.28 -4.45
C LEU A 262 11.33 13.13 -5.09
N GLU A 263 11.83 12.73 -6.25
CA GLU A 263 12.84 13.47 -7.00
C GLU A 263 12.30 14.81 -7.51
N LYS A 264 11.06 14.82 -8.02
CA LYS A 264 10.38 16.04 -8.47
C LYS A 264 10.26 17.06 -7.32
N GLU A 265 9.82 16.63 -6.15
CA GLU A 265 9.71 17.48 -4.96
C GLU A 265 11.08 18.06 -4.53
N ILE A 266 12.15 17.27 -4.60
CA ILE A 266 13.52 17.73 -4.32
C ILE A 266 13.94 18.80 -5.33
N ARG A 267 13.71 18.58 -6.62
CA ARG A 267 14.03 19.53 -7.68
C ARG A 267 13.27 20.85 -7.50
N GLU A 268 11.98 20.79 -7.18
CA GLU A 268 11.15 21.97 -6.88
C GLU A 268 11.67 22.74 -5.66
N THR A 269 12.08 22.03 -4.60
CA THR A 269 12.68 22.65 -3.41
C THR A 269 14.00 23.37 -3.70
N ILE A 270 14.84 22.79 -4.56
CA ILE A 270 16.11 23.41 -4.99
C ILE A 270 15.85 24.67 -5.81
N ILE A 271 14.89 24.62 -6.74
CA ILE A 271 14.48 25.78 -7.56
C ILE A 271 13.97 26.91 -6.66
N ALA A 272 13.09 26.60 -5.70
CA ALA A 272 12.54 27.58 -4.77
C ALA A 272 13.62 28.28 -3.92
N LYS A 273 14.75 27.61 -3.64
CA LYS A 273 15.89 28.17 -2.91
C LYS A 273 16.81 29.08 -3.75
N GLY A 274 16.43 29.42 -4.99
CA GLY A 274 17.12 30.41 -5.82
C GLY A 274 18.43 29.93 -6.45
N GLN A 275 18.71 28.62 -6.46
CA GLN A 275 19.85 28.02 -7.15
C GLN A 275 19.56 27.88 -8.66
N ASN A 276 19.44 29.01 -9.36
CA ASN A 276 19.14 29.06 -10.80
C ASN A 276 20.33 28.71 -11.73
N SER A 277 21.45 28.22 -11.21
CA SER A 277 22.56 27.73 -12.04
C SER A 277 22.24 26.33 -12.56
N THR A 278 21.62 26.27 -13.75
CA THR A 278 21.49 25.08 -14.62
C THR A 278 21.35 23.76 -13.84
N LEU A 279 20.12 23.33 -13.52
CA LEU A 279 19.83 22.05 -12.84
C LEU A 279 20.56 20.83 -13.42
N LYS A 280 20.95 20.89 -14.69
CA LYS A 280 21.71 19.84 -15.40
C LYS A 280 23.22 19.87 -15.17
N SER A 281 23.74 20.74 -14.30
CA SER A 281 25.14 20.66 -13.87
C SER A 281 25.38 19.33 -13.17
N ARG A 282 26.48 18.63 -13.50
CA ARG A 282 26.87 17.37 -12.87
C ARG A 282 26.90 17.44 -11.33
N LYS A 283 27.23 18.62 -10.79
CA LYS A 283 27.25 18.86 -9.34
C LYS A 283 25.84 18.77 -8.74
N ASN A 284 24.86 19.38 -9.40
CA ASN A 284 23.47 19.41 -8.94
C ASN A 284 22.82 18.04 -9.07
N GLU A 285 23.08 17.29 -10.15
CA GLU A 285 22.56 15.91 -10.30
C GLU A 285 23.11 14.97 -9.22
N ARG A 286 24.39 15.12 -8.83
CA ARG A 286 24.98 14.35 -7.72
C ARG A 286 24.33 14.71 -6.38
N GLU A 287 24.05 15.99 -6.16
CA GLU A 287 23.37 16.45 -4.96
C GLU A 287 21.92 15.95 -4.88
N ILE A 288 21.19 16.00 -5.99
CA ILE A 288 19.82 15.45 -6.10
C ILE A 288 19.83 13.94 -5.82
N ALA A 289 20.77 13.19 -6.40
CA ALA A 289 20.87 11.75 -6.15
C ALA A 289 21.16 11.43 -4.66
N LEU A 290 22.00 12.23 -4.00
CA LEU A 290 22.29 12.07 -2.58
C LEU A 290 21.08 12.39 -1.70
N GLN A 291 20.37 13.49 -1.99
CA GLN A 291 19.15 13.85 -1.27
C GLN A 291 18.03 12.84 -1.52
N LEU A 292 17.90 12.33 -2.75
CA LEU A 292 16.92 11.31 -3.10
C LEU A 292 17.19 10.03 -2.32
N ARG A 293 18.44 9.55 -2.28
CA ARG A 293 18.78 8.36 -1.48
C ARG A 293 18.35 8.55 -0.02
N LYS A 294 18.72 9.67 0.61
CA LYS A 294 18.34 9.96 1.99
C LYS A 294 16.81 9.99 2.17
N LYS A 295 16.10 10.70 1.29
CA LYS A 295 14.65 10.81 1.36
C LYS A 295 13.94 9.47 1.15
N VAL A 296 14.52 8.59 0.34
CA VAL A 296 14.01 7.24 0.05
C VAL A 296 14.27 6.27 1.20
N ASP A 297 15.32 6.49 1.99
CA ASP A 297 15.57 5.75 3.23
C ASP A 297 14.61 6.22 4.34
N ASP A 298 14.28 7.52 4.37
CA ASP A 298 13.31 8.12 5.31
C ASP A 298 11.82 7.92 4.88
N ASP A 299 11.55 7.33 3.71
CA ASP A 299 10.19 7.14 3.18
C ASP A 299 9.64 5.74 3.50
N ASP A 300 8.68 5.66 4.42
CA ASP A 300 8.11 4.39 4.89
C ASP A 300 7.46 3.57 3.76
N ILE A 301 6.86 4.23 2.78
CA ILE A 301 6.21 3.59 1.63
C ILE A 301 7.25 2.93 0.73
N ALA A 302 8.30 3.66 0.35
CA ALA A 302 9.39 3.14 -0.47
C ALA A 302 10.14 2.02 0.27
N SER A 303 10.42 2.20 1.55
CA SER A 303 11.04 1.17 2.41
C SER A 303 10.19 -0.09 2.49
N TYR A 304 8.87 0.04 2.68
CA TYR A 304 7.95 -1.09 2.69
C TYR A 304 7.91 -1.83 1.34
N ILE A 305 7.72 -1.10 0.23
CA ILE A 305 7.66 -1.71 -1.11
C ILE A 305 8.96 -2.43 -1.44
N ARG A 306 10.11 -1.80 -1.16
CA ARG A 306 11.44 -2.40 -1.36
C ARG A 306 11.58 -3.69 -0.58
N MET A 307 11.25 -3.67 0.70
CA MET A 307 11.29 -4.85 1.56
C MET A 307 10.38 -5.96 1.05
N PHE A 308 9.13 -5.62 0.67
CA PHE A 308 8.17 -6.58 0.14
C PHE A 308 8.67 -7.24 -1.15
N CYS A 309 9.16 -6.44 -2.10
CA CYS A 309 9.70 -6.93 -3.38
C CYS A 309 10.85 -7.91 -3.16
N ILE A 310 11.85 -7.54 -2.36
CA ILE A 310 13.06 -8.36 -2.18
C ILE A 310 12.76 -9.63 -1.38
N SER A 311 11.89 -9.54 -0.37
CA SER A 311 11.56 -10.68 0.51
C SER A 311 10.58 -11.67 -0.11
N ARG A 312 9.53 -11.21 -0.80
CA ARG A 312 8.41 -12.07 -1.21
C ARG A 312 8.36 -12.36 -2.71
N LEU A 313 8.97 -11.54 -3.56
CA LEU A 313 8.91 -11.76 -5.01
C LEU A 313 10.12 -12.59 -5.52
N PRO A 314 9.95 -13.31 -6.64
CA PRO A 314 11.06 -13.84 -7.42
C PRO A 314 11.99 -12.71 -7.90
N ARG A 315 13.30 -13.01 -8.03
CA ARG A 315 14.34 -12.01 -8.34
C ARG A 315 13.99 -11.14 -9.55
N ASP A 316 13.64 -11.74 -10.68
CA ASP A 316 13.31 -11.02 -11.92
C ASP A 316 12.14 -10.03 -11.73
N LYS A 317 11.08 -10.46 -11.03
CA LYS A 317 9.92 -9.60 -10.73
C LYS A 317 10.28 -8.47 -9.76
N ALA A 318 11.07 -8.76 -8.73
CA ALA A 318 11.54 -7.77 -7.78
C ALA A 318 12.36 -6.68 -8.49
N LEU A 319 13.33 -7.08 -9.33
CA LEU A 319 14.17 -6.13 -10.06
C LEU A 319 13.38 -5.29 -11.05
N LYS A 320 12.46 -5.91 -11.82
CA LYS A 320 11.57 -5.19 -12.75
C LYS A 320 10.64 -4.19 -12.04
N ALA A 321 10.19 -4.53 -10.83
CA ALA A 321 9.36 -3.66 -10.00
C ALA A 321 10.16 -2.48 -9.43
N LEU A 322 11.40 -2.71 -9.00
CA LEU A 322 12.21 -1.70 -8.31
C LEU A 322 13.02 -0.80 -9.26
N TYR A 323 13.54 -1.32 -10.37
CA TYR A 323 14.49 -0.61 -11.22
C TYR A 323 14.08 -0.58 -12.70
N PRO A 324 14.41 0.52 -13.41
CA PRO A 324 14.42 0.52 -14.86
C PRO A 324 15.43 -0.49 -15.42
N PRO A 325 15.22 -0.99 -16.65
CA PRO A 325 16.20 -1.86 -17.31
C PRO A 325 17.59 -1.22 -17.39
N GLY A 326 18.63 -1.96 -17.01
CA GLY A 326 20.02 -1.51 -17.00
C GLY A 326 20.45 -0.70 -15.77
N GLN A 327 19.55 -0.49 -14.80
CA GLN A 327 19.84 0.15 -13.51
C GLN A 327 19.61 -0.82 -12.34
N GLU A 328 19.58 -2.13 -12.62
CA GLU A 328 19.35 -3.15 -11.61
C GLU A 328 20.51 -3.19 -10.61
N ARG A 329 20.17 -3.51 -9.37
CA ARG A 329 21.12 -3.67 -8.27
C ARG A 329 21.25 -5.12 -7.85
N ASN A 330 22.38 -5.42 -7.22
CA ASN A 330 22.61 -6.68 -6.56
C ASN A 330 21.77 -6.73 -5.28
N ILE A 331 20.77 -7.62 -5.28
CA ILE A 331 19.93 -7.90 -4.11
C ILE A 331 20.35 -9.20 -3.42
N ASP A 332 21.41 -9.85 -3.87
CA ASP A 332 21.99 -11.03 -3.24
C ASP A 332 23.50 -11.00 -3.42
N PHE A 333 24.20 -11.69 -2.53
CA PHE A 333 25.63 -11.87 -2.59
C PHE A 333 25.98 -13.30 -2.24
N ASP A 334 26.61 -14.00 -3.16
CA ASP A 334 27.04 -15.36 -2.94
C ASP A 334 28.43 -15.60 -3.51
N LEU A 335 29.18 -16.43 -2.79
CA LEU A 335 30.51 -16.90 -3.18
C LEU A 335 30.65 -18.43 -3.41
N PRO A 336 29.58 -19.28 -3.40
CA PRO A 336 29.73 -20.68 -3.75
C PRO A 336 30.02 -20.81 -5.26
N GLY A 337 31.21 -21.29 -5.60
CA GLY A 337 31.69 -21.40 -6.98
C GLY A 337 33.14 -20.99 -7.16
N LEU A 338 33.74 -20.33 -6.15
CA LEU A 338 35.19 -20.15 -6.08
C LEU A 338 35.87 -21.52 -5.93
N GLN A 339 36.74 -21.86 -6.89
CA GLN A 339 37.54 -23.10 -6.86
C GLN A 339 38.53 -23.08 -5.69
N ASP A 340 39.07 -21.89 -5.40
CA ASP A 340 39.92 -21.65 -4.24
C ASP A 340 39.07 -21.14 -3.08
N GLN A 341 39.15 -21.82 -1.94
CA GLN A 341 38.52 -21.42 -0.68
C GLN A 341 39.22 -20.21 -0.04
N SER A 342 39.89 -19.37 -0.82
CA SER A 342 40.55 -18.16 -0.35
C SER A 342 40.25 -16.97 -1.24
N ILE A 343 39.90 -15.84 -0.63
CA ILE A 343 39.71 -14.55 -1.31
C ILE A 343 40.65 -13.52 -0.70
N SER A 344 41.12 -12.57 -1.50
CA SER A 344 41.86 -11.41 -0.98
C SER A 344 40.95 -10.21 -0.79
N VAL A 345 41.37 -9.26 0.06
CA VAL A 345 40.63 -7.99 0.22
C VAL A 345 40.64 -7.20 -1.09
N GLU A 346 41.73 -7.25 -1.85
CA GLU A 346 41.82 -6.59 -3.16
C GLU A 346 40.82 -7.19 -4.17
N TYR A 347 40.53 -8.49 -4.08
CA TYR A 347 39.48 -9.11 -4.88
C TYR A 347 38.10 -8.54 -4.54
N LEU A 348 37.78 -8.36 -3.25
CA LEU A 348 36.53 -7.74 -2.80
C LEU A 348 36.44 -6.28 -3.26
N ASP A 349 37.53 -5.52 -3.16
CA ASP A 349 37.58 -4.13 -3.61
C ASP A 349 37.37 -4.03 -5.12
N ASN A 350 37.99 -4.91 -5.91
CA ASN A 350 37.76 -5.01 -7.34
C ASN A 350 36.31 -5.40 -7.65
N LEU A 351 35.73 -6.32 -6.88
CA LEU A 351 34.34 -6.73 -7.04
C LEU A 351 33.36 -5.57 -6.77
N ALA A 352 33.65 -4.73 -5.78
CA ALA A 352 32.86 -3.53 -5.48
C ALA A 352 32.85 -2.51 -6.63
N THR A 353 33.83 -2.54 -7.54
CA THR A 353 33.80 -1.68 -8.74
C THR A 353 32.77 -2.11 -9.78
N HIS A 354 32.33 -3.37 -9.72
CA HIS A 354 31.40 -3.97 -10.68
C HIS A 354 30.03 -4.27 -10.09
N LEU A 355 29.93 -4.42 -8.76
CA LEU A 355 28.68 -4.67 -8.06
C LEU A 355 28.07 -3.37 -7.53
N GLN A 356 26.75 -3.24 -7.65
CA GLN A 356 26.00 -2.16 -7.04
C GLN A 356 24.94 -2.75 -6.14
N PHE A 357 25.22 -2.85 -4.85
CA PHE A 357 24.28 -3.43 -3.90
C PHE A 357 23.07 -2.53 -3.65
N GLU A 358 21.95 -3.19 -3.38
CA GLU A 358 20.85 -2.56 -2.68
C GLU A 358 21.13 -2.53 -1.17
N SER A 359 20.52 -1.58 -0.46
CA SER A 359 20.59 -1.46 1.00
C SER A 359 20.12 -2.72 1.74
N VAL A 360 19.18 -3.44 1.13
CA VAL A 360 18.60 -4.69 1.62
C VAL A 360 19.01 -5.82 0.68
N LEU A 361 19.65 -6.86 1.23
CA LEU A 361 19.92 -8.11 0.50
C LEU A 361 18.91 -9.19 0.85
N LYS A 362 18.42 -9.91 -0.16
CA LYS A 362 17.61 -11.11 -0.04
C LYS A 362 18.37 -12.22 0.67
N TYR A 363 19.62 -12.44 0.27
CA TYR A 363 20.49 -13.36 0.99
C TYR A 363 21.97 -13.02 0.82
N VAL A 364 22.75 -13.47 1.80
CA VAL A 364 24.21 -13.53 1.76
C VAL A 364 24.61 -14.98 2.00
N ALA A 365 25.32 -15.60 1.06
CA ALA A 365 25.75 -17.00 1.16
C ALA A 365 27.28 -17.13 1.05
N LEU A 366 27.92 -17.49 2.16
CA LEU A 366 29.37 -17.61 2.29
C LEU A 366 29.76 -19.08 2.51
N PRO A 367 30.54 -19.70 1.60
CA PRO A 367 31.11 -21.01 1.82
C PRO A 367 32.26 -20.94 2.85
N LYS A 368 32.93 -22.07 3.10
CA LYS A 368 34.20 -22.07 3.83
C LYS A 368 35.20 -21.23 3.06
N LEU A 369 35.57 -20.08 3.62
CA LEU A 369 36.45 -19.11 2.99
C LEU A 369 37.54 -18.66 3.96
N VAL A 370 38.73 -18.49 3.40
CA VAL A 370 39.87 -17.85 4.03
C VAL A 370 40.08 -16.46 3.42
N VAL A 371 40.13 -15.40 4.22
CA VAL A 371 40.32 -14.02 3.70
C VAL A 371 41.75 -13.54 3.90
N ASN A 372 42.56 -13.63 2.84
CA ASN A 372 43.95 -13.19 2.84
C ASN A 372 44.06 -11.66 2.79
N SER A 373 44.96 -11.07 3.58
CA SER A 373 45.38 -9.68 3.43
C SER A 373 46.87 -9.62 3.07
N HIS A 374 47.25 -8.84 2.07
CA HIS A 374 48.66 -8.65 1.68
C HIS A 374 49.52 -7.96 2.75
N ARG A 375 48.91 -7.44 3.81
CA ARG A 375 49.65 -7.07 5.02
C ARG A 375 49.89 -8.33 5.83
N GLU A 376 51.08 -8.91 5.65
CA GLU A 376 51.70 -9.66 6.72
C GLU A 376 51.81 -8.73 7.94
N ASP A 377 50.78 -8.73 8.78
CA ASP A 377 50.93 -8.35 10.18
C ASP A 377 51.83 -9.43 10.80
N SER A 378 53.12 -9.23 10.58
CA SER A 378 54.28 -9.95 11.10
C SER A 378 54.41 -9.83 12.63
N LYS A 379 53.27 -9.65 13.32
CA LYS A 379 53.12 -9.65 14.78
C LYS A 379 52.00 -10.52 15.33
N ASP A 380 51.11 -11.10 14.52
CA ASP A 380 50.18 -12.13 15.03
C ASP A 380 50.77 -13.54 14.87
N LYS A 381 51.96 -13.72 15.47
CA LYS A 381 52.45 -15.06 15.79
C LYS A 381 51.48 -15.71 16.77
N LYS A 382 50.78 -16.75 16.33
CA LYS A 382 50.19 -17.81 17.17
C LYS A 382 49.48 -17.28 18.43
N THR A 383 48.39 -16.54 18.30
CA THR A 383 47.44 -16.45 19.41
C THR A 383 46.53 -17.68 19.36
N LYS A 384 47.00 -18.79 19.96
CA LYS A 384 46.14 -19.94 20.25
C LYS A 384 44.94 -19.44 21.05
N GLY A 385 43.73 -19.50 20.46
CA GLY A 385 42.47 -19.29 21.18
C GLY A 385 41.54 -18.18 20.69
N ARG A 386 41.87 -17.39 19.65
CA ARG A 386 40.99 -16.29 19.19
C ARG A 386 39.94 -16.65 18.13
N GLY A 387 40.03 -17.82 17.51
CA GLY A 387 39.14 -18.26 16.41
C GLY A 387 39.37 -17.47 15.12
N LEU A 388 38.80 -17.94 14.01
CA LEU A 388 38.83 -17.23 12.72
C LEU A 388 38.01 -15.93 12.83
N ARG A 389 38.50 -14.84 12.21
CA ARG A 389 37.83 -13.51 12.15
C ARG A 389 37.65 -12.99 10.72
N GLU A 390 37.86 -13.87 9.75
CA GLU A 390 38.04 -13.47 8.35
C GLU A 390 36.71 -13.07 7.70
N LEU A 391 35.61 -13.73 8.09
CA LEU A 391 34.27 -13.36 7.65
C LEU A 391 33.85 -11.96 8.12
N THR A 392 34.38 -11.45 9.23
CA THR A 392 34.12 -10.07 9.69
C THR A 392 34.45 -9.06 8.60
N ARG A 393 35.54 -9.29 7.84
CA ARG A 393 35.96 -8.42 6.74
C ARG A 393 34.95 -8.38 5.59
N ILE A 394 34.31 -9.52 5.27
CA ILE A 394 33.30 -9.59 4.20
C ILE A 394 32.05 -8.80 4.61
N PHE A 395 31.57 -8.96 5.84
CA PHE A 395 30.41 -8.21 6.31
C PHE A 395 30.72 -6.73 6.53
N ASP A 396 31.94 -6.38 6.95
CA ASP A 396 32.41 -4.98 6.97
C ASP A 396 32.39 -4.37 5.57
N TRP A 397 32.87 -5.12 4.58
CA TRP A 397 32.84 -4.71 3.19
C TRP A 397 31.39 -4.53 2.67
N LEU A 398 30.46 -5.41 3.03
CA LEU A 398 29.03 -5.24 2.69
C LEU A 398 28.46 -3.94 3.30
N ARG A 399 28.78 -3.66 4.58
CA ARG A 399 28.38 -2.41 5.25
C ARG A 399 28.97 -1.17 4.57
N GLN A 400 30.24 -1.22 4.19
CA GLN A 400 30.91 -0.13 3.44
C GLN A 400 30.27 0.11 2.07
N ASN A 401 29.68 -0.95 1.47
CA ASN A 401 28.88 -0.86 0.26
C ASN A 401 27.39 -0.58 0.51
N HIS A 402 27.06 0.00 1.69
CA HIS A 402 25.73 0.47 2.09
C HIS A 402 24.67 -0.61 2.33
N VAL A 403 25.07 -1.86 2.54
CA VAL A 403 24.15 -2.90 3.02
C VAL A 403 23.91 -2.70 4.51
N ASN A 404 22.66 -2.51 4.90
CA ASN A 404 22.26 -2.37 6.31
C ASN A 404 21.33 -3.50 6.78
N LYS A 405 20.78 -4.29 5.85
CA LYS A 405 19.83 -5.35 6.14
C LYS A 405 20.06 -6.55 5.25
N VAL A 406 20.04 -7.74 5.85
CA VAL A 406 20.16 -9.01 5.13
C VAL A 406 19.02 -9.92 5.56
N ILE A 407 18.11 -10.23 4.64
CA ILE A 407 16.96 -11.08 4.95
C ILE A 407 17.47 -12.46 5.38
N LYS A 408 18.33 -13.14 4.60
CA LYS A 408 18.87 -14.45 4.97
C LYS A 408 20.39 -14.50 4.93
N VAL A 409 21.03 -14.85 6.05
CA VAL A 409 22.47 -15.12 6.11
C VAL A 409 22.70 -16.62 6.13
N ILE A 410 23.52 -17.13 5.21
CA ILE A 410 23.93 -18.53 5.10
C ILE A 410 25.46 -18.58 5.16
N VAL A 411 26.02 -19.19 6.20
CA VAL A 411 27.46 -19.29 6.38
C VAL A 411 27.83 -20.74 6.67
N VAL A 412 28.79 -21.28 5.92
CA VAL A 412 29.35 -22.62 6.17
C VAL A 412 30.57 -22.50 7.06
N ASP A 413 30.43 -22.82 8.36
CA ASP A 413 31.47 -22.66 9.40
C ASP A 413 31.68 -23.95 10.22
N ASP A 414 31.54 -25.11 9.57
CA ASP A 414 31.69 -26.45 10.15
C ASP A 414 33.07 -27.04 9.85
N GLY A 415 34.11 -26.21 9.85
CA GLY A 415 35.51 -26.63 9.73
C GLY A 415 36.10 -27.09 11.07
N ASP A 416 37.30 -27.69 11.00
CA ASP A 416 38.07 -28.09 12.21
C ASP A 416 38.37 -26.90 13.13
N ILE A 417 38.44 -25.69 12.55
CA ILE A 417 38.54 -24.42 13.27
C ILE A 417 37.35 -23.56 12.79
N SER A 418 36.34 -23.40 13.63
CA SER A 418 35.22 -22.50 13.38
C SER A 418 35.53 -21.07 13.83
N HIS A 419 34.71 -20.11 13.41
CA HIS A 419 34.78 -18.74 13.95
C HIS A 419 34.43 -18.74 15.45
N SER A 420 35.05 -17.82 16.20
CA SER A 420 34.70 -17.64 17.61
C SER A 420 33.38 -16.88 17.74
N ASP A 421 32.66 -17.07 18.83
CA ASP A 421 31.39 -16.38 19.07
C ASP A 421 31.53 -14.84 19.03
N SER A 422 32.67 -14.32 19.51
CA SER A 422 32.98 -12.90 19.39
C SER A 422 33.13 -12.46 17.93
N ALA A 423 33.80 -13.27 17.10
CA ALA A 423 33.98 -12.95 15.68
C ALA A 423 32.64 -12.99 14.92
N ILE A 424 31.76 -13.93 15.27
CA ILE A 424 30.41 -14.04 14.72
C ILE A 424 29.59 -12.79 15.07
N ARG A 425 29.59 -12.38 16.35
CA ARG A 425 28.92 -11.14 16.79
C ARG A 425 29.46 -9.93 16.03
N ASP A 426 30.79 -9.75 16.01
CA ASP A 426 31.42 -8.62 15.33
C ASP A 426 31.07 -8.60 13.83
N ALA A 427 31.05 -9.77 13.18
CA ALA A 427 30.79 -9.89 11.76
C ALA A 427 29.40 -9.38 11.39
N VAL A 428 28.36 -9.80 12.10
CA VAL A 428 26.98 -9.47 11.75
C VAL A 428 26.42 -8.23 12.45
N SER A 429 27.13 -7.71 13.47
CA SER A 429 26.69 -6.52 14.21
C SER A 429 26.41 -5.34 13.28
N GLY A 430 25.34 -4.60 13.58
CA GLY A 430 24.87 -3.47 12.77
C GLY A 430 24.18 -3.85 11.47
N LEU A 431 23.95 -5.15 11.20
CA LEU A 431 23.06 -5.62 10.14
C LEU A 431 21.76 -6.13 10.75
N ASP A 432 20.64 -5.70 10.20
CA ASP A 432 19.33 -6.27 10.50
C ASP A 432 19.21 -7.63 9.78
N ILE A 433 19.25 -8.73 10.54
CA ILE A 433 19.16 -10.09 10.02
C ILE A 433 17.82 -10.72 10.39
N GLN A 434 17.08 -11.27 9.42
CA GLN A 434 15.79 -11.92 9.68
C GLN A 434 15.87 -13.44 9.75
N TYR A 435 16.72 -14.08 8.94
CA TYR A 435 16.87 -15.53 8.88
C TYR A 435 18.36 -15.86 9.04
N TRP A 436 18.68 -16.56 10.12
CA TRP A 436 20.03 -16.92 10.50
C TRP A 436 20.30 -18.39 10.19
N ASP A 437 21.27 -18.65 9.31
CA ASP A 437 21.74 -19.99 8.99
C ASP A 437 23.27 -20.02 9.03
N TRP A 438 23.82 -20.06 10.24
CA TRP A 438 25.27 -20.15 10.47
C TRP A 438 25.62 -21.58 10.88
N LYS A 439 26.25 -22.32 9.98
CA LYS A 439 26.60 -23.72 10.15
C LYS A 439 27.80 -23.92 11.06
N LYS A 440 27.67 -23.56 12.33
CA LYS A 440 28.62 -23.87 13.42
C LYS A 440 27.85 -24.61 14.50
N THR A 441 28.42 -25.70 15.00
CA THR A 441 27.78 -26.50 16.04
C THR A 441 27.78 -25.76 17.38
N ASP A 442 26.68 -25.92 18.12
CA ASP A 442 26.54 -25.53 19.52
C ASP A 442 26.77 -24.04 19.82
N ILE A 443 26.37 -23.13 18.91
CA ILE A 443 26.33 -21.69 19.21
C ILE A 443 25.29 -21.43 20.32
N CYS A 444 25.64 -20.69 21.37
CA CYS A 444 24.70 -20.36 22.43
C CYS A 444 23.64 -19.33 21.95
N SER A 445 22.45 -19.37 22.55
CA SER A 445 21.35 -18.45 22.20
C SER A 445 21.72 -16.99 22.43
N ASP A 446 22.47 -16.68 23.50
CA ASP A 446 22.87 -15.31 23.83
C ASP A 446 23.72 -14.67 22.73
N VAL A 447 24.64 -15.44 22.15
CA VAL A 447 25.48 -14.95 21.04
C VAL A 447 24.63 -14.59 19.84
N ILE A 448 23.64 -15.42 19.48
CA ILE A 448 22.75 -15.14 18.35
C ILE A 448 21.88 -13.92 18.64
N LEU A 449 21.31 -13.82 19.85
CA LEU A 449 20.42 -12.72 20.24
C LEU A 449 21.14 -11.38 20.39
N GLU A 450 22.39 -11.39 20.84
CA GLU A 450 23.23 -10.19 20.86
C GLU A 450 23.66 -9.77 19.45
N ALA A 451 23.94 -10.75 18.58
CA ALA A 451 24.42 -10.51 17.22
C ALA A 451 23.30 -10.02 16.28
N ALA A 452 22.10 -10.59 16.42
CA ALA A 452 20.95 -10.37 15.55
C ALA A 452 19.67 -10.31 16.40
N PRO A 453 19.40 -9.19 17.08
CA PRO A 453 18.27 -9.06 18.01
C PRO A 453 16.90 -9.23 17.35
N ASP A 454 16.77 -8.90 16.06
CA ASP A 454 15.52 -8.93 15.30
C ASP A 454 15.32 -10.22 14.47
N VAL A 455 16.13 -11.27 14.74
CA VAL A 455 16.15 -12.52 13.97
C VAL A 455 14.86 -13.32 14.12
N LYS A 456 14.10 -13.54 13.05
CA LYS A 456 12.80 -14.23 13.07
C LYS A 456 12.91 -15.75 13.10
N GLU A 457 13.89 -16.29 12.39
CA GLU A 457 14.13 -17.73 12.28
C GLU A 457 15.61 -18.05 12.36
N VAL A 458 15.95 -19.12 13.05
CA VAL A 458 17.33 -19.56 13.29
C VAL A 458 17.44 -21.05 12.95
N ALA A 459 18.40 -21.39 12.07
CA ALA A 459 18.84 -22.76 11.87
C ALA A 459 19.94 -23.10 12.89
N LEU A 460 19.70 -24.15 13.67
CA LEU A 460 20.60 -24.58 14.74
C LEU A 460 21.28 -25.89 14.36
N TYR A 461 22.58 -25.96 14.66
CA TYR A 461 23.41 -27.13 14.42
C TYR A 461 23.93 -27.63 15.76
N SER A 462 23.65 -28.88 16.13
CA SER A 462 24.05 -29.45 17.42
C SER A 462 25.00 -30.61 17.26
N SER A 463 25.99 -30.69 18.14
CA SER A 463 26.81 -31.89 18.31
C SER A 463 26.16 -32.94 19.23
N GLY A 464 25.00 -32.63 19.83
CA GLY A 464 24.41 -33.38 20.93
C GLY A 464 24.83 -32.91 22.32
N ASN A 465 25.44 -31.72 22.44
CA ASN A 465 25.81 -31.14 23.72
C ASN A 465 24.56 -30.74 24.53
N ASN A 466 24.20 -31.57 25.52
CA ASN A 466 23.04 -31.36 26.38
C ASN A 466 22.99 -29.97 27.05
N ALA A 467 24.14 -29.40 27.44
CA ALA A 467 24.15 -28.09 28.07
C ALA A 467 23.63 -26.98 27.12
N VAL A 468 23.99 -27.07 25.85
CA VAL A 468 23.55 -26.10 24.83
C VAL A 468 22.10 -26.34 24.42
N LEU A 469 21.68 -27.61 24.27
CA LEU A 469 20.27 -27.96 24.02
C LEU A 469 19.35 -27.47 25.15
N LEU A 470 19.78 -27.62 26.41
CA LEU A 470 19.07 -27.08 27.56
C LEU A 470 19.06 -25.56 27.56
N GLY A 471 20.18 -24.91 27.21
CA GLY A 471 20.27 -23.46 27.06
C GLY A 471 19.27 -22.92 26.03
N TRP A 472 19.21 -23.53 24.84
CA TRP A 472 18.25 -23.17 23.79
C TRP A 472 16.79 -23.33 24.23
N SER A 473 16.50 -24.40 24.96
CA SER A 473 15.15 -24.73 25.44
C SER A 473 14.76 -23.99 26.72
N SER A 474 15.70 -23.28 27.35
CA SER A 474 15.47 -22.57 28.60
C SER A 474 14.56 -21.35 28.39
N PRO A 475 13.86 -20.89 29.44
CA PRO A 475 13.07 -19.65 29.38
C PRO A 475 13.89 -18.42 28.97
N ASP A 476 15.18 -18.41 29.30
CA ASP A 476 16.13 -17.33 28.99
C ASP A 476 16.81 -17.49 27.62
N GLY A 477 16.62 -18.64 26.96
CA GLY A 477 17.11 -18.93 25.61
C GLY A 477 16.20 -18.36 24.52
N PHE A 478 15.84 -19.17 23.52
CA PHE A 478 15.00 -18.69 22.42
C PHE A 478 13.54 -18.41 22.82
N LEU A 479 13.06 -18.85 23.99
CA LEU A 479 11.74 -18.47 24.49
C LEU A 479 11.65 -16.97 24.85
N LYS A 480 12.78 -16.33 25.16
CA LYS A 480 12.89 -14.87 25.29
C LYS A 480 12.45 -14.15 24.02
N PHE A 481 12.70 -14.77 22.85
CA PHE A 481 12.38 -14.25 21.52
C PHE A 481 10.87 -14.09 21.28
N GLN A 482 10.07 -15.13 21.56
CA GLN A 482 8.62 -15.07 21.37
C GLN A 482 7.96 -14.00 22.25
N LYS A 483 8.45 -13.80 23.48
CA LYS A 483 7.91 -12.77 24.38
C LYS A 483 8.15 -11.36 23.86
N VAL A 484 9.35 -11.07 23.33
CA VAL A 484 9.71 -9.75 22.77
C VAL A 484 8.95 -9.48 21.46
N LEU A 485 8.85 -10.46 20.57
CA LEU A 485 8.05 -10.31 19.34
C LEU A 485 6.57 -10.04 19.62
N ASN A 486 5.98 -10.79 20.57
CA ASN A 486 4.56 -10.66 20.91
C ASN A 486 4.25 -9.34 21.62
N SER A 487 5.18 -8.79 22.42
CA SER A 487 5.01 -7.49 23.06
C SER A 487 5.13 -6.32 22.08
N ASN A 488 5.96 -6.44 21.04
CA ASN A 488 6.03 -5.45 19.96
C ASN A 488 4.79 -5.46 19.03
N HIS A 489 4.19 -6.62 18.77
CA HIS A 489 2.92 -6.71 18.00
C HIS A 489 1.71 -6.15 18.77
N SER A 490 1.77 -6.14 20.11
CA SER A 490 0.70 -5.64 20.96
C SER A 490 0.64 -4.11 21.03
N GLN A 491 1.72 -3.41 20.65
CA GLN A 491 1.75 -1.94 20.58
C GLN A 491 1.37 -1.38 19.20
N SER A 492 1.25 -2.23 18.18
CA SER A 492 0.81 -1.86 16.82
C SER A 492 -0.69 -2.07 16.58
N SER A 493 -1.46 -2.40 17.62
CA SER A 493 -2.89 -2.74 17.57
C SER A 493 -3.75 -1.82 18.45
N ILE A 494 -3.41 -0.53 18.52
CA ILE A 494 -4.29 0.51 19.09
C ILE A 494 -4.53 1.57 18.02
#